data_AF-A0A9D7CYX9-F1
#
_entry.id   AF-A0A9D7CYX9-F1
#
_cell.length_a   1.000
_cell.length_b   1.000
_cell.length_c   1.000
_cell.angle_alpha   90.00
_cell.angle_beta   90.00
_cell.angle_gamma   90.00
#
_symmetry.space_group_name_H-M   'P 1'
#
loop_
_entity.id
_entity.type
_entity.pdbx_description
1 polymer ?
#
loop_
_entity_poly.entity_id
_entity_poly.type
_entity_poly.pdbx_seq_one_letter_code
_entity_poly.pdbx_strand_id
1 'polypeptide(L)'
;MRRWLRHWPHLRATFVAFHVLAVLVLSLPHPASLKRASDWQRPQVQARFARLSGALRGLGMTLEDGALQRATWSAAQSYLRVRGALASAFEPYARAAGFGQGWSLFLSSGREVSRVHIELERNGRFEPLFVRGSREHRWLSRELDGDRMRKLFGYAIRGHDDAWNAFARWAARRAAHEFKDATALRVRTFVYDVPPPHRPRDLAPDGPPPVGELRREIVVPLGPIR
;
A
#
# COMPACT_ATOMS: atom_id res chain seq x y z
N MET A 1 43.28 -31.27 21.44
CA MET A 1 41.83 -31.02 21.59
C MET A 1 41.43 -29.99 22.67
N ARG A 2 42.04 -29.94 23.87
CA ARG A 2 41.59 -29.05 24.97
C ARG A 2 41.68 -27.52 24.74
N ARG A 3 42.60 -27.03 23.91
CA ARG A 3 42.78 -25.57 23.68
C ARG A 3 41.62 -24.93 22.89
N TRP A 4 41.00 -25.65 21.96
CA TRP A 4 39.86 -25.15 21.16
C TRP A 4 38.62 -24.86 22.02
N LEU A 5 38.37 -25.70 23.03
CA LEU A 5 37.24 -25.54 23.95
C LEU A 5 37.31 -24.23 24.75
N ARG A 6 38.50 -23.67 24.97
CA ARG A 6 38.68 -22.41 25.70
C ARG A 6 38.33 -21.18 24.87
N HIS A 7 38.52 -21.24 23.55
CA HIS A 7 38.20 -20.13 22.64
C HIS A 7 36.79 -20.21 22.06
N TRP A 8 36.17 -21.39 22.11
CA TRP A 8 34.82 -21.63 21.59
C TRP A 8 33.74 -20.68 22.14
N PRO A 9 33.70 -20.34 23.45
CA PRO A 9 32.73 -19.36 23.96
C PRO A 9 32.93 -17.98 23.35
N HIS A 10 34.17 -17.54 23.14
CA HIS A 10 34.48 -16.25 22.54
C HIS A 10 34.07 -16.20 21.07
N LEU A 11 34.37 -17.24 20.28
CA LEU A 11 33.95 -17.31 18.88
C LEU A 11 32.42 -17.29 18.75
N ARG A 12 31.71 -18.05 19.60
CA ARG A 12 30.24 -18.02 19.66
C ARG A 12 29.72 -16.64 20.04
N ALA A 13 30.29 -16.01 21.06
CA ALA A 13 29.90 -14.67 21.49
C ALA A 13 30.11 -13.64 20.37
N THR A 14 31.25 -13.68 19.67
CA THR A 14 31.52 -12.82 18.52
C THR A 14 30.52 -13.06 17.39
N PHE A 15 30.20 -14.32 17.07
CA PHE A 15 29.20 -14.64 16.05
C PHE A 15 27.80 -14.15 16.42
N VAL A 16 27.37 -14.36 17.67
CA VAL A 16 26.07 -13.89 18.17
C VAL A 16 26.01 -12.36 18.13
N ALA A 17 27.06 -11.68 18.60
CA ALA A 17 27.14 -10.22 18.56
C ALA A 17 27.09 -9.70 17.11
N PHE A 18 27.82 -10.32 16.19
CA PHE A 18 27.76 -10.01 14.77
C PHE A 18 26.36 -10.21 14.19
N HIS A 19 25.68 -11.33 14.50
CA HIS A 19 24.32 -11.59 14.04
C HIS A 19 23.32 -10.55 14.58
N VAL A 20 23.37 -10.25 15.88
CA VAL A 20 22.51 -9.23 16.49
C VAL A 20 22.75 -7.87 15.84
N LEU A 21 24.02 -7.49 15.63
CA LEU A 21 24.35 -6.24 14.95
C LEU A 21 23.82 -6.21 13.51
N ALA A 22 23.97 -7.31 12.78
CA ALA A 22 23.44 -7.45 11.42
C ALA A 22 21.92 -7.26 11.39
N VAL A 23 21.20 -7.92 12.30
CA VAL A 23 19.73 -7.77 12.43
C VAL A 23 19.37 -6.33 12.75
N LEU A 24 20.01 -5.71 13.74
CA LEU A 24 19.73 -4.32 14.13
C LEU A 24 19.93 -3.34 12.97
N VAL A 25 21.06 -3.44 12.26
CA VAL A 25 21.37 -2.57 11.12
C VAL A 25 20.39 -2.80 9.97
N LEU A 26 20.06 -4.05 9.65
CA LEU A 26 19.16 -4.38 8.54
C LEU A 26 17.68 -4.09 8.85
N SER A 27 17.31 -4.08 10.14
CA SER A 27 16.00 -3.62 10.61
C SER A 27 15.82 -2.10 10.56
N LEU A 28 16.89 -1.32 10.36
CA LEU A 28 16.76 0.13 10.19
C LEU A 28 15.83 0.45 9.00
N PRO A 29 14.85 1.35 9.18
CA PRO A 29 13.87 1.68 8.16
C PRO A 29 14.48 1.96 6.78
N HIS A 30 13.96 1.30 5.75
CA HIS A 30 14.31 1.58 4.35
C HIS A 30 13.11 2.13 3.58
N PRO A 31 12.76 3.41 3.77
CA PRO A 31 11.64 3.99 3.05
C PRO A 31 12.06 4.30 1.60
N ALA A 32 11.75 3.39 0.68
CA ALA A 32 11.90 3.57 -0.77
C ALA A 32 11.34 4.91 -1.31
N SER A 33 10.25 5.45 -0.73
CA SER A 33 9.67 6.74 -1.14
C SER A 33 10.55 7.95 -0.81
N LEU A 34 11.50 7.83 0.12
CA LEU A 34 12.41 8.93 0.44
C LEU A 34 13.55 9.07 -0.58
N LYS A 35 13.69 8.14 -1.52
CA LYS A 35 14.75 8.20 -2.54
C LYS A 35 14.43 9.11 -3.72
N ARG A 36 13.15 9.31 -4.04
CA ARG A 36 12.73 10.02 -5.26
C ARG A 36 12.20 11.40 -4.93
N ALA A 37 12.77 12.44 -5.54
CA ALA A 37 12.31 13.81 -5.37
C ALA A 37 10.83 13.98 -5.80
N SER A 38 10.40 13.26 -6.84
CA SER A 38 9.01 13.26 -7.31
C SER A 38 8.01 12.79 -6.25
N ASP A 39 8.40 11.87 -5.36
CA ASP A 39 7.53 11.37 -4.30
C ASP A 39 7.26 12.46 -3.23
N TRP A 40 8.14 13.46 -3.12
CA TRP A 40 7.98 14.59 -2.20
C TRP A 40 7.13 15.71 -2.77
N GLN A 41 6.98 15.78 -4.09
CA GLN A 41 6.11 16.76 -4.77
C GLN A 41 4.64 16.36 -4.77
N ARG A 42 4.32 15.18 -4.22
CA ARG A 42 2.94 14.71 -4.14
C ARG A 42 2.08 15.65 -3.27
N PRO A 43 0.86 16.03 -3.70
CA PRO A 43 0.01 16.97 -2.97
C PRO A 43 -0.20 16.63 -1.49
N GLN A 44 -0.36 15.34 -1.18
CA GLN A 44 -0.51 14.84 0.19
C GLN A 44 0.73 15.04 1.06
N VAL A 45 1.93 15.02 0.49
CA VAL A 45 3.19 15.28 1.21
C VAL A 45 3.34 16.79 1.42
N GLN A 46 3.07 17.59 0.39
CA GLN A 46 3.05 19.05 0.48
C GLN A 46 2.06 19.54 1.55
N ALA A 47 0.85 18.99 1.58
CA ALA A 47 -0.16 19.31 2.59
C ALA A 47 0.26 18.91 4.03
N ARG A 48 1.17 17.95 4.20
CA ARG A 48 1.74 17.62 5.52
C ARG A 48 2.80 18.63 5.92
N PHE A 49 3.69 19.01 5.01
CA PHE A 49 4.67 20.05 5.27
C PHE A 49 4.01 21.40 5.56
N ALA A 50 2.99 21.79 4.80
CA ALA A 50 2.24 23.02 5.07
C ALA A 50 1.63 23.05 6.48
N ARG A 51 0.99 21.95 6.90
CA ARG A 51 0.43 21.82 8.26
C ARG A 51 1.50 21.88 9.35
N LEU A 52 2.62 21.18 9.15
CA LEU A 52 3.70 21.15 10.14
C LEU A 52 4.41 22.50 10.24
N SER A 53 4.71 23.14 9.11
CA SER A 53 5.25 24.50 9.06
C SER A 53 4.30 25.51 9.73
N GLY A 54 2.99 25.39 9.50
CA GLY A 54 1.99 26.21 10.18
C GLY A 54 1.98 26.03 11.69
N ALA A 55 2.06 24.78 12.17
CA ALA A 55 2.15 24.49 13.60
C ALA A 55 3.43 25.06 14.24
N LEU A 56 4.58 24.90 13.59
CA LEU A 56 5.86 25.44 14.08
C LEU A 56 5.87 26.98 14.10
N ARG A 57 5.30 27.63 13.08
CA ARG A 57 5.10 29.08 13.07
C ARG A 57 4.18 29.54 14.21
N GLY A 58 3.12 28.77 14.49
CA GLY A 58 2.24 29.01 15.63
C GLY A 58 2.93 28.92 17.00
N LEU A 59 4.07 28.21 17.09
CA LEU A 59 4.94 28.16 18.27
C LEU A 59 6.01 29.26 18.29
N GLY A 60 5.94 30.24 17.37
CA GLY A 60 6.87 31.36 17.28
C GLY A 60 8.13 31.10 16.46
N MET A 61 8.23 29.98 15.74
CA MET A 61 9.39 29.72 14.86
C MET A 61 9.23 30.43 13.50
N THR A 62 10.18 31.30 13.17
CA THR A 62 10.26 31.91 11.84
C THR A 62 10.84 30.90 10.84
N LEU A 63 9.97 30.32 10.01
CA LEU A 63 10.35 29.35 8.97
C LEU A 63 10.06 29.93 7.58
N GLU A 64 11.09 30.02 6.74
CA GLU A 64 10.94 30.30 5.31
C GLU A 64 10.15 29.19 4.60
N ASP A 65 9.44 29.53 3.54
CA ASP A 65 8.69 28.58 2.74
C ASP A 65 9.59 27.47 2.18
N GLY A 66 9.19 26.22 2.39
CA GLY A 66 9.94 25.04 1.96
C GLY A 66 11.22 24.74 2.75
N ALA A 67 11.67 25.59 3.69
CA ALA A 67 12.90 25.33 4.47
C ALA A 67 12.81 24.00 5.25
N LEU A 68 11.66 23.74 5.87
CA LEU A 68 11.39 22.49 6.57
C LEU A 68 11.49 21.28 5.63
N GLN A 69 10.94 21.39 4.41
CA GLN A 69 11.02 20.32 3.41
C GLN A 69 12.46 20.07 2.98
N ARG A 70 13.24 21.12 2.69
CA ARG A 70 14.65 21.01 2.30
C ARG A 70 15.50 20.37 3.40
N ALA A 71 15.33 20.82 4.65
CA ALA A 71 16.03 20.26 5.81
C ALA A 71 15.68 18.78 6.03
N THR A 72 14.39 18.44 5.98
CA THR A 72 13.92 17.05 6.13
C THR A 72 14.43 16.17 5.00
N TRP A 73 14.45 16.67 3.76
CA TRP A 73 15.01 15.95 2.61
C TRP A 73 16.51 15.69 2.80
N SER A 74 17.29 16.70 3.15
CA SER A 74 18.73 16.57 3.38
C SER A 74 19.05 15.55 4.50
N ALA A 75 18.31 15.63 5.61
CA ALA A 75 18.42 14.68 6.71
C ALA A 75 18.07 13.25 6.26
N ALA A 76 17.00 13.08 5.48
CA ALA A 76 16.61 11.79 4.94
C ALA A 76 17.66 11.20 3.98
N GLN A 77 18.25 12.01 3.09
CA GLN A 77 19.31 11.56 2.19
C GLN A 77 20.57 11.14 2.95
N SER A 78 20.95 11.91 3.96
CA SER A 78 22.10 11.61 4.82
C SER A 78 21.90 10.31 5.59
N TYR A 79 20.71 10.14 6.20
CA TYR A 79 20.32 8.90 6.86
C TYR A 79 20.39 7.70 5.90
N LEU A 80 19.80 7.80 4.71
CA LEU A 80 19.78 6.71 3.73
C LEU A 80 21.19 6.33 3.26
N ARG A 81 22.10 7.31 3.14
CA ARG A 81 23.51 7.07 2.80
C ARG A 81 24.23 6.29 3.88
N VAL A 82 24.16 6.76 5.13
CA VAL A 82 24.79 6.08 6.28
C VAL A 82 24.22 4.68 6.45
N ARG A 83 22.89 4.55 6.42
CA ARG A 83 22.22 3.26 6.48
C ARG A 83 22.67 2.34 5.33
N GLY A 84 22.77 2.85 4.11
CA GLY A 84 23.22 2.06 2.95
C GLY A 84 24.63 1.52 3.13
N ALA A 85 25.55 2.35 3.62
CA ALA A 85 26.93 1.95 3.91
C ALA A 85 27.02 0.91 5.05
N LEU A 86 26.21 1.05 6.10
CA LEU A 86 26.17 0.06 7.18
C LEU A 86 25.54 -1.26 6.70
N ALA A 87 24.44 -1.19 5.96
CA ALA A 87 23.70 -2.36 5.50
C ALA A 87 24.52 -3.20 4.51
N SER A 88 25.26 -2.57 3.60
CA SER A 88 26.04 -3.28 2.57
C SER A 88 27.08 -4.25 3.16
N ALA A 89 27.60 -3.96 4.37
CA ALA A 89 28.51 -4.84 5.08
C ALA A 89 27.85 -6.16 5.55
N PHE A 90 26.55 -6.13 5.86
CA PHE A 90 25.80 -7.28 6.39
C PHE A 90 24.95 -7.99 5.33
N GLU A 91 24.67 -7.34 4.21
CA GLU A 91 23.85 -7.88 3.12
C GLU A 91 24.31 -9.26 2.59
N PRO A 92 25.62 -9.53 2.35
CA PRO A 92 26.07 -10.85 1.92
C PRO A 92 25.74 -11.94 2.93
N TYR A 93 25.95 -11.67 4.22
CA TYR A 93 25.63 -12.59 5.30
C TYR A 93 24.12 -12.84 5.39
N ALA A 94 23.33 -11.76 5.35
CA ALA A 94 21.87 -11.83 5.36
C ALA A 94 21.31 -12.67 4.20
N ARG A 95 21.86 -12.51 2.99
CA ARG A 95 21.53 -13.34 1.82
C ARG A 95 21.90 -14.80 2.05
N ALA A 96 23.11 -15.08 2.52
CA ALA A 96 23.58 -16.45 2.76
C ALA A 96 22.78 -17.16 3.87
N ALA A 97 22.40 -16.45 4.91
CA ALA A 97 21.64 -16.97 6.04
C ALA A 97 20.11 -16.91 5.84
N GLY A 98 19.64 -16.37 4.71
CA GLY A 98 18.22 -16.37 4.35
C GLY A 98 17.34 -15.43 5.18
N PHE A 99 17.91 -14.40 5.82
CA PHE A 99 17.13 -13.40 6.55
C PHE A 99 17.22 -12.04 5.86
N GLY A 100 16.07 -11.43 5.56
CA GLY A 100 16.02 -10.14 4.89
C GLY A 100 14.61 -9.56 4.92
N GLN A 101 14.52 -8.24 5.04
CA GLN A 101 13.25 -7.54 5.08
C GLN A 101 12.96 -6.91 3.71
N GLY A 102 12.24 -7.65 2.85
CA GLY A 102 11.88 -7.18 1.50
C GLY A 102 10.69 -6.21 1.45
N TRP A 103 9.99 -6.00 2.57
CA TRP A 103 8.85 -5.09 2.66
C TRP A 103 9.21 -3.80 3.39
N SER A 104 8.63 -2.68 2.95
CA SER A 104 8.74 -1.42 3.68
C SER A 104 7.52 -1.26 4.60
N LEU A 105 7.71 -1.38 5.91
CA LEU A 105 6.60 -1.49 6.86
C LEU A 105 5.80 -0.19 7.08
N PHE A 106 6.30 0.99 6.70
CA PHE A 106 5.66 2.27 7.09
C PHE A 106 5.78 3.39 6.03
N LEU A 107 5.86 3.05 4.74
CA LEU A 107 6.14 4.01 3.67
C LEU A 107 5.11 5.12 3.53
N SER A 108 3.83 4.79 3.69
CA SER A 108 2.77 5.75 3.90
C SER A 108 1.55 5.02 4.46
N SER A 109 1.14 5.38 5.67
CA SER A 109 -0.28 5.31 6.01
C SER A 109 -0.95 6.43 5.21
N GLY A 110 -1.27 6.13 3.95
CA GLY A 110 -2.19 6.96 3.19
C GLY A 110 -3.49 7.05 3.99
N ARG A 111 -4.13 8.22 4.01
CA ARG A 111 -5.51 8.33 4.45
C ARG A 111 -6.47 7.80 3.40
N GLU A 112 -5.98 7.14 2.35
CA GLU A 112 -6.79 6.69 1.24
C GLU A 112 -7.04 5.18 1.35
N VAL A 113 -8.30 4.79 1.25
CA VAL A 113 -8.71 3.38 1.14
C VAL A 113 -9.37 3.19 -0.23
N SER A 114 -8.93 2.17 -0.94
CA SER A 114 -9.54 1.78 -2.21
C SER A 114 -10.67 0.76 -2.00
N ARG A 115 -11.81 0.92 -2.68
CA ARG A 115 -12.84 -0.13 -2.78
C ARG A 115 -13.06 -0.51 -4.23
N VAL A 116 -13.29 -1.80 -4.45
CA VAL A 116 -13.66 -2.36 -5.73
C VAL A 116 -15.18 -2.40 -5.82
N HIS A 117 -15.69 -1.93 -6.94
CA HIS A 117 -17.10 -1.97 -7.32
C HIS A 117 -17.20 -2.84 -8.56
N ILE A 118 -18.15 -3.77 -8.56
CA ILE A 118 -18.51 -4.56 -9.72
C ILE A 118 -19.97 -4.31 -10.01
N GLU A 119 -20.24 -3.87 -11.22
CA GLU A 119 -21.54 -3.42 -11.69
C GLU A 119 -21.86 -4.17 -12.98
N LEU A 120 -23.15 -4.44 -13.21
CA LEU A 120 -23.63 -5.18 -14.36
C LEU A 120 -24.56 -4.28 -15.17
N GLU A 121 -24.41 -4.31 -16.49
CA GLU A 121 -25.28 -3.55 -17.37
C GLU A 121 -26.54 -4.35 -17.73
N ARG A 122 -27.70 -3.75 -17.46
CA ARG A 122 -29.03 -4.23 -17.83
C ARG A 122 -29.84 -3.06 -18.36
N ASN A 123 -30.47 -3.24 -19.52
CA ASN A 123 -31.32 -2.21 -20.14
C ASN A 123 -30.62 -0.83 -20.26
N GLY A 124 -29.33 -0.82 -20.59
CA GLY A 124 -28.52 0.40 -20.72
C GLY A 124 -28.17 1.10 -19.40
N ARG A 125 -28.40 0.47 -18.25
CA ARG A 125 -28.04 0.99 -16.93
C ARG A 125 -27.13 0.01 -16.20
N PHE A 126 -26.16 0.55 -15.48
CA PHE A 126 -25.26 -0.23 -14.64
C PHE A 126 -25.77 -0.30 -13.22
N GLU A 127 -26.00 -1.52 -12.75
CA GLU A 127 -26.48 -1.83 -11.41
C GLU A 127 -25.37 -2.48 -10.58
N PRO A 128 -25.16 -2.08 -9.32
CA PRO A 128 -24.15 -2.69 -8.46
C PRO A 128 -24.46 -4.15 -8.13
N LEU A 129 -23.51 -5.04 -8.43
CA LEU A 129 -23.53 -6.45 -8.04
C LEU A 129 -22.70 -6.69 -6.78
N PHE A 130 -21.52 -6.07 -6.73
CA PHE A 130 -20.62 -6.16 -5.60
C PHE A 130 -20.07 -4.78 -5.26
N VAL A 131 -20.26 -4.38 -4.01
CA VAL A 131 -19.60 -3.22 -3.42
C VAL A 131 -18.98 -3.68 -2.12
N ARG A 132 -17.66 -3.54 -2.01
CA ARG A 132 -16.94 -4.06 -0.85
C ARG A 132 -17.46 -3.45 0.46
N GLY A 133 -17.92 -4.31 1.36
CA GLY A 133 -18.49 -3.92 2.66
C GLY A 133 -19.97 -3.49 2.61
N SER A 134 -20.64 -3.56 1.45
CA SER A 134 -22.08 -3.38 1.35
C SER A 134 -22.84 -4.61 1.87
N ARG A 135 -24.00 -4.38 2.48
CA ARG A 135 -24.91 -5.44 2.91
C ARG A 135 -25.79 -5.96 1.77
N GLU A 136 -26.06 -5.12 0.78
CA GLU A 136 -26.99 -5.39 -0.32
C GLU A 136 -26.26 -5.97 -1.54
N HIS A 137 -25.12 -5.37 -1.92
CA HIS A 137 -24.39 -5.75 -3.14
C HIS A 137 -23.26 -6.72 -2.81
N ARG A 138 -23.60 -8.01 -2.74
CA ARG A 138 -22.73 -9.07 -2.17
C ARG A 138 -22.32 -10.17 -3.15
N TRP A 139 -22.44 -9.95 -4.45
CA TRP A 139 -22.04 -10.94 -5.46
C TRP A 139 -20.57 -11.35 -5.27
N LEU A 140 -20.30 -12.66 -5.17
CA LEU A 140 -18.99 -13.24 -4.85
C LEU A 140 -18.33 -12.71 -3.56
N SER A 141 -19.10 -12.21 -2.59
CA SER A 141 -18.54 -11.66 -1.35
C SER A 141 -17.70 -12.66 -0.57
N ARG A 142 -18.03 -13.97 -0.60
CA ARG A 142 -17.25 -15.01 0.09
C ARG A 142 -15.81 -15.09 -0.44
N GLU A 143 -15.64 -14.89 -1.74
CA GLU A 143 -14.36 -14.88 -2.42
C GLU A 143 -13.68 -13.52 -2.28
N LEU A 144 -14.41 -12.43 -2.54
CA LEU A 144 -13.86 -11.09 -2.72
C LEU A 144 -13.61 -10.32 -1.42
N ASP A 145 -14.34 -10.61 -0.34
CA ASP A 145 -14.15 -9.92 0.95
C ASP A 145 -12.98 -10.46 1.77
N GLY A 146 -12.40 -11.59 1.35
CA GLY A 146 -11.28 -12.22 2.03
C GLY A 146 -10.06 -11.30 2.19
N ASP A 147 -9.35 -11.44 3.32
CA ASP A 147 -8.18 -10.61 3.62
C ASP A 147 -7.04 -10.77 2.61
N ARG A 148 -6.95 -11.94 1.96
CA ARG A 148 -6.02 -12.18 0.85
C ARG A 148 -6.40 -11.37 -0.38
N MET A 149 -7.69 -11.28 -0.71
CA MET A 149 -8.18 -10.47 -1.83
C MET A 149 -7.94 -8.98 -1.60
N ARG A 150 -8.04 -8.50 -0.35
CA ARG A 150 -7.64 -7.12 0.00
C ARG A 150 -6.22 -6.79 -0.46
N LYS A 151 -5.26 -7.69 -0.22
CA LYS A 151 -3.87 -7.49 -0.61
C LYS A 151 -3.73 -7.50 -2.14
N LEU A 152 -4.39 -8.45 -2.81
CA LEU A 152 -4.35 -8.57 -4.27
C LEU A 152 -4.96 -7.36 -4.98
N PHE A 153 -6.09 -6.84 -4.50
CA PHE A 153 -6.66 -5.60 -5.03
C PHE A 153 -5.73 -4.42 -4.80
N GLY A 154 -5.16 -4.29 -3.60
CA GLY A 154 -4.16 -3.26 -3.33
C GLY A 154 -2.96 -3.31 -4.30
N TYR A 155 -2.56 -4.50 -4.72
CA TYR A 155 -1.51 -4.70 -5.72
C TYR A 155 -1.95 -4.34 -7.14
N ALA A 156 -3.10 -4.85 -7.59
CA ALA A 156 -3.64 -4.59 -8.93
C ALA A 156 -3.97 -3.11 -9.17
N ILE A 157 -4.48 -2.43 -8.15
CA ILE A 157 -4.84 -1.00 -8.21
C ILE A 157 -3.61 -0.11 -8.35
N ARG A 158 -2.44 -0.52 -7.83
CA ARG A 158 -1.20 0.31 -7.78
C ARG A 158 -0.33 0.22 -9.03
N GLY A 159 -0.87 -0.21 -10.18
CA GLY A 159 -0.17 -0.16 -11.47
C GLY A 159 0.17 -1.52 -12.09
N HIS A 160 -0.57 -2.59 -11.75
CA HIS A 160 -0.42 -3.88 -12.40
C HIS A 160 -1.62 -4.12 -13.32
N ASP A 161 -1.57 -3.49 -14.50
CA ASP A 161 -2.68 -3.42 -15.45
C ASP A 161 -3.10 -4.80 -15.94
N ASP A 162 -2.13 -5.69 -16.19
CA ASP A 162 -2.40 -7.07 -16.59
C ASP A 162 -3.18 -7.84 -15.53
N ALA A 163 -2.83 -7.66 -14.25
CA ALA A 163 -3.53 -8.30 -13.14
C ALA A 163 -4.96 -7.74 -12.99
N TRP A 164 -5.12 -6.43 -13.14
CA TRP A 164 -6.44 -5.78 -13.11
C TRP A 164 -7.33 -6.24 -14.26
N ASN A 165 -6.78 -6.30 -15.47
CA ASN A 165 -7.49 -6.75 -16.67
C ASN A 165 -7.83 -8.25 -16.60
N ALA A 166 -6.92 -9.07 -16.07
CA ALA A 166 -7.17 -10.49 -15.86
C ALA A 166 -8.29 -10.72 -14.83
N PHE A 167 -8.30 -9.94 -13.74
CA PHE A 167 -9.38 -9.96 -12.76
C PHE A 167 -10.73 -9.57 -13.38
N ALA A 168 -10.79 -8.48 -14.14
CA ALA A 168 -12.01 -8.04 -14.80
C ALA A 168 -12.55 -9.07 -15.80
N ARG A 169 -11.68 -9.69 -16.61
CA ARG A 169 -12.07 -10.78 -17.53
C ARG A 169 -12.55 -12.03 -16.79
N TRP A 170 -11.92 -12.37 -15.67
CA TRP A 170 -12.37 -13.49 -14.83
C TRP A 170 -13.76 -13.21 -14.26
N ALA A 171 -13.99 -12.02 -13.70
CA ALA A 171 -15.28 -11.61 -13.18
C ALA A 171 -16.34 -11.58 -14.30
N ALA A 172 -16.00 -11.06 -15.49
CA ALA A 172 -16.89 -11.03 -16.64
C ALA A 172 -17.30 -12.43 -17.10
N ARG A 173 -16.37 -13.40 -17.16
CA ARG A 173 -16.69 -14.81 -17.46
C ARG A 173 -17.68 -15.39 -16.46
N ARG A 174 -17.50 -15.11 -15.17
CA ARG A 174 -18.42 -15.57 -14.12
C ARG A 174 -19.80 -14.93 -14.27
N ALA A 175 -19.83 -13.62 -14.49
CA ALA A 175 -21.07 -12.88 -14.69
C ALA A 175 -21.82 -13.31 -15.96
N ALA A 176 -21.12 -13.55 -17.08
CA ALA A 176 -21.72 -14.05 -18.32
C ALA A 176 -22.39 -15.43 -18.15
N HIS A 177 -21.84 -16.25 -17.25
CA HIS A 177 -22.42 -17.54 -16.92
C HIS A 177 -23.69 -17.40 -16.08
N GLU A 178 -23.70 -16.52 -15.08
CA GLU A 178 -24.79 -16.38 -14.10
C GLU A 178 -25.91 -15.44 -14.55
N PHE A 179 -25.60 -14.36 -15.28
CA PHE A 179 -26.54 -13.32 -15.70
C PHE A 179 -26.66 -13.27 -17.23
N LYS A 180 -27.62 -14.05 -17.75
CA LYS A 180 -27.86 -14.22 -19.19
C LYS A 180 -28.54 -13.02 -19.86
N ASP A 181 -29.13 -12.14 -19.07
CA ASP A 181 -29.83 -10.94 -19.49
C ASP A 181 -28.91 -9.70 -19.59
N ALA A 182 -27.70 -9.78 -19.03
CA ALA A 182 -26.77 -8.65 -18.99
C ALA A 182 -25.96 -8.46 -20.27
N THR A 183 -25.59 -7.22 -20.58
CA THR A 183 -24.83 -6.87 -21.79
C THR A 183 -23.34 -6.66 -21.53
N ALA A 184 -22.99 -6.08 -20.38
CA ALA A 184 -21.62 -5.78 -19.99
C ALA A 184 -21.40 -5.91 -18.48
N LEU A 185 -20.15 -6.13 -18.09
CA LEU A 185 -19.70 -6.01 -16.70
C LEU A 185 -18.74 -4.84 -16.58
N ARG A 186 -18.93 -4.00 -15.58
CA ARG A 186 -18.05 -2.88 -15.25
C ARG A 186 -17.38 -3.11 -13.91
N VAL A 187 -16.06 -2.99 -13.89
CA VAL A 187 -15.26 -3.11 -12.68
C VAL A 187 -14.55 -1.78 -12.44
N ARG A 188 -14.79 -1.19 -11.27
CA ARG A 188 -14.26 0.13 -10.90
C ARG A 188 -13.52 0.07 -9.58
N THR A 189 -12.56 0.97 -9.44
CA THR A 189 -11.94 1.25 -8.14
C THR A 189 -12.14 2.71 -7.80
N PHE A 190 -12.71 2.94 -6.62
CA PHE A 190 -12.80 4.25 -6.00
C PHE A 190 -11.80 4.35 -4.86
N VAL A 191 -11.22 5.53 -4.68
CA VAL A 191 -10.40 5.85 -3.52
C VAL A 191 -11.16 6.84 -2.64
N TYR A 192 -11.17 6.54 -1.34
CA TYR A 192 -11.88 7.30 -0.32
C TYR A 192 -10.91 7.78 0.73
N ASP A 193 -11.12 8.99 1.22
CA ASP A 193 -10.47 9.43 2.44
C ASP A 193 -11.04 8.67 3.65
N VAL A 194 -10.12 8.18 4.47
CA VAL A 194 -10.36 7.55 5.75
C VAL A 194 -10.77 8.66 6.70
N PRO A 195 -11.99 8.62 7.25
CA PRO A 195 -12.43 9.60 8.23
C PRO A 195 -11.49 9.59 9.45
N PRO A 196 -11.34 10.73 10.14
CA PRO A 196 -10.52 10.80 11.34
C PRO A 196 -11.08 9.86 12.43
N PRO A 197 -10.21 9.33 13.32
CA PRO A 197 -10.58 8.27 14.26
C PRO A 197 -11.70 8.62 15.26
N HIS A 198 -11.96 9.92 15.48
CA HIS A 198 -13.03 10.40 16.36
C HIS A 198 -14.39 10.57 15.65
N ARG A 199 -14.42 10.44 14.31
CA ARG A 199 -15.70 10.30 13.61
C ARG A 199 -16.07 8.82 13.60
N PRO A 200 -17.29 8.47 14.04
CA PRO A 200 -17.85 7.16 13.78
C PRO A 200 -17.67 6.82 12.30
N ARG A 201 -17.51 5.53 12.00
CA ARG A 201 -17.57 5.03 10.63
C ARG A 201 -19.00 5.21 10.11
N ASP A 202 -19.39 6.43 9.82
CA ASP A 202 -20.58 6.75 9.01
C ASP A 202 -20.30 6.50 7.52
N LEU A 203 -19.30 5.65 7.23
CA LEU A 203 -19.31 4.79 6.06
C LEU A 203 -20.41 3.74 6.30
N ALA A 204 -21.65 4.20 6.43
CA ALA A 204 -22.82 3.35 6.53
C ALA A 204 -22.74 2.33 5.38
N PRO A 205 -22.92 1.03 5.63
CA PRO A 205 -22.99 0.01 4.58
C PRO A 205 -24.03 0.34 3.49
N ASP A 206 -24.97 1.21 3.85
CA ASP A 206 -26.20 1.56 3.14
C ASP A 206 -26.27 3.07 2.79
N GLY A 207 -25.20 3.83 3.05
CA GLY A 207 -25.10 5.24 2.64
C GLY A 207 -24.77 5.36 1.15
N PRO A 208 -25.11 6.49 0.49
CA PRO A 208 -24.64 6.73 -0.88
C PRO A 208 -23.12 6.53 -0.90
N PRO A 209 -22.55 5.91 -1.96
CA PRO A 209 -21.11 5.71 -2.05
C PRO A 209 -20.46 7.06 -1.75
N PRO A 210 -19.48 7.11 -0.83
CA PRO A 210 -18.84 8.38 -0.52
C PRO A 210 -18.33 8.98 -1.84
N VAL A 211 -18.18 10.30 -1.92
CA VAL A 211 -17.60 10.93 -3.11
C VAL A 211 -16.13 10.49 -3.19
N GLY A 212 -15.91 9.35 -3.83
CA GLY A 212 -14.62 8.74 -4.04
C GLY A 212 -14.06 9.16 -5.37
N GLU A 213 -12.75 9.37 -5.44
CA GLU A 213 -12.09 9.62 -6.72
C GLU A 213 -12.06 8.31 -7.50
N LEU A 214 -12.67 8.29 -8.69
CA LEU A 214 -12.55 7.17 -9.61
C LEU A 214 -11.08 7.05 -10.02
N ARG A 215 -10.44 5.94 -9.65
CA ARG A 215 -9.04 5.68 -10.01
C ARG A 215 -8.90 4.86 -11.28
N ARG A 216 -9.75 3.84 -11.41
CA ARG A 216 -9.67 2.87 -12.51
C ARG A 216 -11.06 2.39 -12.87
N GLU A 217 -11.27 2.18 -14.16
CA GLU A 217 -12.47 1.59 -14.73
C GLU A 217 -12.08 0.64 -15.85
N ILE A 218 -12.82 -0.47 -15.94
CA ILE A 218 -12.84 -1.32 -17.11
C ILE A 218 -14.27 -1.81 -17.34
N VAL A 219 -14.70 -1.74 -18.59
CA VAL A 219 -15.99 -2.28 -19.04
C VAL A 219 -15.68 -3.45 -19.97
N VAL A 220 -16.29 -4.60 -19.68
CA VAL A 220 -16.10 -5.84 -20.43
C VAL A 220 -17.44 -6.26 -21.01
N PRO A 221 -17.62 -6.27 -22.35
CA PRO A 221 -18.84 -6.78 -22.95
C PRO A 221 -18.98 -8.27 -22.68
N LEU A 222 -20.17 -8.71 -22.28
CA LEU A 222 -20.44 -10.11 -21.94
C LEU A 222 -20.83 -10.95 -23.15
N GLY A 223 -21.36 -10.33 -24.21
CA GLY A 223 -21.76 -11.01 -25.44
C GLY A 223 -20.67 -11.92 -26.03
N PRO A 224 -19.43 -11.44 -26.25
CA PRO A 224 -18.34 -12.26 -26.80
C PRO A 224 -17.79 -13.35 -25.88
N ILE A 225 -18.18 -13.36 -24.61
CA ILE A 225 -17.61 -14.22 -23.56
C ILE A 225 -18.51 -15.42 -23.25
N ARG A 226 -19.75 -15.40 -23.77
CA ARG A 226 -20.75 -16.45 -23.55
C ARG A 226 -20.48 -17.71 -24.36
#